data_AF-A0A4Y2WAW0-F1
#
_entry.id   AF-A0A4Y2WAW0-F1
#
_cell.length_a   1.000
_cell.length_b   1.000
_cell.length_c   1.000
_cell.angle_alpha   90.00
_cell.angle_beta   90.00
_cell.angle_gamma   90.00
#
_symmetry.space_group_name_H-M   'P 1'
#
loop_
_entity.id
_entity.type
_entity.pdbx_description
1 polymer ?
#
loop_
_entity_poly.entity_id
_entity_poly.type
_entity_poly.pdbx_seq_one_letter_code
_entity_poly.pdbx_strand_id
1 'polypeptide(L)'
;MSLQNISIIGCDGANVNAGWKGGVIPSLETYIARPLHWNMLHTNELSLKHLILEMDGCTKGPYSYSGPTGLLLNECENIQLSNLIVLTVLNSLWI
;
A
#
# COMPACT_ATOMS: atom_id res chain seq x y z
N MET A 1 -2.44 1.82 20.90
CA MET A 1 -3.17 0.96 19.94
C MET A 1 -2.86 -0.48 20.28
N SER A 2 -3.86 -1.34 20.53
CA SER A 2 -3.60 -2.76 20.82
C SER A 2 -3.33 -3.51 19.53
N LEU A 3 -2.30 -4.37 19.50
CA LEU A 3 -1.99 -5.24 18.35
C LEU A 3 -3.17 -6.13 17.95
N GLN A 4 -4.08 -6.43 18.88
CA GLN A 4 -5.25 -7.25 18.64
C GLN A 4 -6.27 -6.63 17.67
N ASN A 5 -6.21 -5.31 17.46
CA ASN A 5 -7.14 -4.60 16.58
C ASN A 5 -6.60 -4.47 15.13
N ILE A 6 -5.42 -5.03 14.83
CA ILE A 6 -4.86 -4.99 13.47
C ILE A 6 -5.61 -6.00 12.61
N SER A 7 -6.25 -5.51 11.55
CA SER A 7 -6.97 -6.34 10.56
C SER A 7 -6.14 -6.60 9.30
N ILE A 8 -5.35 -5.62 8.87
CA ILE A 8 -4.59 -5.62 7.61
C ILE A 8 -3.16 -5.16 7.87
N ILE A 9 -2.20 -5.85 7.27
CA ILE A 9 -0.79 -5.44 7.24
C ILE A 9 -0.33 -5.25 5.79
N GLY A 10 0.29 -4.11 5.51
CA GLY A 10 0.93 -3.85 4.21
C GLY A 10 2.43 -4.09 4.31
N CYS A 11 3.00 -4.81 3.34
CA CYS A 11 4.45 -5.00 3.27
C CYS A 11 4.93 -5.19 1.82
N ASP A 12 6.24 -5.06 1.61
CA ASP A 12 6.85 -5.52 0.36
C ASP A 12 6.92 -7.07 0.34
N GLY A 13 7.19 -7.63 -0.84
CA GLY A 13 7.27 -9.08 -1.03
C GLY A 13 8.61 -9.69 -0.62
N ALA A 14 9.45 -8.97 0.14
CA ALA A 14 10.77 -9.47 0.49
C ALA A 14 10.67 -10.69 1.41
N ASN A 15 11.62 -11.62 1.27
CA ASN A 15 11.66 -12.84 2.07
C ASN A 15 11.78 -12.57 3.59
N VAL A 16 12.37 -11.45 3.99
CA VAL A 16 12.43 -11.04 5.41
C VAL A 16 11.04 -10.71 5.99
N ASN A 17 10.09 -10.35 5.12
CA ASN A 17 8.75 -9.94 5.51
C ASN A 17 7.72 -11.07 5.33
N ALA A 18 7.72 -11.70 4.16
CA ALA A 18 6.75 -12.73 3.76
C ALA A 18 7.29 -14.16 3.82
N GLY A 19 8.57 -14.36 4.14
CA GLY A 19 9.19 -15.69 4.15
C GLY A 19 8.54 -16.61 5.18
N TRP A 20 8.23 -17.84 4.77
CA TRP A 20 7.57 -18.84 5.61
C TRP A 20 8.31 -19.14 6.93
N LYS A 21 9.65 -18.98 6.93
CA LYS A 21 10.50 -19.19 8.10
C LYS A 21 11.21 -17.89 8.46
N GLY A 22 10.86 -17.34 9.62
CA GLY A 22 11.45 -16.11 10.14
C GLY A 22 10.98 -14.82 9.47
N GLY A 23 9.97 -14.89 8.59
CA GLY A 23 9.31 -13.70 8.07
C GLY A 23 8.56 -12.95 9.16
N VAL A 24 8.51 -11.63 9.04
CA VAL A 24 7.80 -10.75 10.00
C VAL A 24 6.30 -11.07 10.04
N ILE A 25 5.64 -11.30 8.90
CA ILE A 25 4.19 -11.55 8.84
C ILE A 25 3.83 -12.87 9.54
N PRO A 26 4.43 -14.04 9.22
CA PRO A 26 4.14 -15.29 9.93
C PRO A 26 4.46 -15.22 11.43
N SER A 27 5.51 -14.48 11.80
CA SER A 27 5.88 -14.27 13.22
C SER A 27 4.81 -13.47 13.96
N LEU A 28 4.26 -12.44 13.32
CA LEU A 28 3.20 -11.59 13.86
C LEU A 28 1.87 -12.36 13.97
N GLU A 29 1.51 -13.15 12.96
CA GLU A 29 0.33 -14.02 13.00
C GLU A 29 0.40 -15.03 14.14
N THR A 30 1.59 -15.59 14.39
CA THR A 30 1.84 -16.49 15.53
C THR A 30 1.68 -15.76 16.86
N TYR A 31 2.19 -14.53 16.97
CA TYR A 31 2.07 -13.71 18.18
C TYR A 31 0.62 -13.32 18.50
N ILE A 32 -0.16 -12.97 17.47
CA ILE A 32 -1.57 -12.58 17.61
C ILE A 32 -2.49 -13.82 17.65
N ALA A 33 -1.97 -15.00 17.34
CA ALA A 33 -2.70 -16.27 17.24
C ALA A 33 -3.89 -16.21 16.25
N ARG A 34 -3.73 -15.47 15.14
CA ARG A 34 -4.75 -15.29 14.10
C ARG A 34 -4.10 -14.97 12.75
N PRO A 35 -4.62 -15.49 11.63
CA PRO A 35 -4.21 -15.03 10.31
C PRO A 35 -4.52 -13.55 10.08
N LEU A 36 -3.62 -12.84 9.42
CA LEU A 36 -3.75 -11.45 9.03
C LEU A 36 -3.98 -11.35 7.54
N HIS A 37 -4.84 -10.41 7.11
CA HIS A 37 -4.88 -10.06 5.70
C HIS A 37 -3.63 -9.25 5.37
N TRP A 38 -2.84 -9.73 4.41
CA TRP A 38 -1.62 -9.10 3.99
C TRP A 38 -1.83 -8.51 2.59
N ASN A 39 -1.52 -7.23 2.45
CA ASN A 39 -1.51 -6.56 1.16
C ASN A 39 -0.06 -6.45 0.68
N MET A 40 0.32 -7.27 -0.30
CA MET A 40 1.63 -7.15 -0.93
C MET A 40 1.63 -6.00 -1.92
N LEU A 41 2.51 -5.02 -1.70
CA LEU A 41 2.66 -3.90 -2.63
C LEU A 41 2.91 -4.37 -4.07
N HIS A 42 3.71 -5.43 -4.26
CA HIS A 42 4.03 -5.95 -5.59
C HIS A 42 2.85 -6.59 -6.31
N THR A 43 1.87 -7.16 -5.60
CA THR A 43 0.70 -7.78 -6.24
C THR A 43 -0.20 -6.74 -6.88
N ASN A 44 -0.22 -5.52 -6.33
CA ASN A 44 -1.00 -4.41 -6.86
C ASN A 44 -0.19 -3.54 -7.82
N GLU A 45 1.13 -3.74 -7.94
CA GLU A 45 2.01 -2.87 -8.71
C GLU A 45 1.57 -2.75 -10.17
N LEU A 46 1.24 -3.87 -10.82
CA LEU A 46 0.83 -3.86 -12.22
C LEU A 46 -0.53 -3.18 -12.43
N SER A 47 -1.50 -3.49 -11.58
CA SER A 47 -2.85 -2.91 -11.61
C SER A 47 -2.80 -1.40 -11.35
N LEU A 48 -2.03 -0.98 -10.36
CA LEU A 48 -1.82 0.42 -10.01
C LEU A 48 -1.04 1.14 -11.10
N LYS A 49 -0.05 0.49 -11.73
CA LYS A 49 0.68 1.08 -12.86
C LYS A 49 -0.24 1.38 -14.03
N HIS A 50 -1.17 0.49 -14.37
CA HIS A 50 -2.17 0.77 -15.40
C HIS A 50 -3.11 1.91 -15.02
N LEU A 51 -3.57 1.95 -13.77
CA LEU A 51 -4.40 3.04 -13.27
C LEU A 51 -3.66 4.39 -13.30
N ILE A 52 -2.41 4.43 -12.83
CA ILE A 52 -1.57 5.62 -12.84
C ILE A 52 -1.29 6.06 -14.28
N LEU A 53 -1.05 5.11 -15.19
CA LEU A 53 -0.86 5.41 -16.61
C LEU A 53 -2.10 6.07 -17.23
N GLU A 54 -3.30 5.60 -16.89
CA GLU A 54 -4.55 6.21 -17.35
C GLU A 54 -4.77 7.61 -16.75
N MET A 55 -4.45 7.79 -15.46
CA MET A 55 -4.67 9.06 -14.74
C MET A 55 -3.61 10.14 -15.01
N ASP A 56 -2.36 9.75 -15.22
CA ASP A 56 -1.21 10.66 -15.30
C ASP A 56 -0.41 10.55 -16.61
N GLY A 57 -0.77 9.60 -17.47
CA GLY A 57 -0.04 9.31 -18.70
C GLY A 57 1.31 8.61 -18.45
N CYS A 58 2.07 8.41 -19.52
CA CYS A 58 3.41 7.83 -19.43
C CYS A 58 4.34 8.74 -18.61
N THR A 59 4.92 8.20 -17.54
CA THR A 59 5.99 8.88 -16.82
C THR A 59 7.27 8.89 -17.66
N LYS A 60 8.01 10.01 -17.66
CA LYS A 60 9.25 10.19 -18.44
C LYS A 60 10.50 9.70 -17.70
N GLY A 61 10.33 9.12 -16.51
CA GLY A 61 11.39 8.82 -15.57
C GLY A 61 10.84 8.58 -14.15
N PRO A 62 11.68 8.03 -13.24
CA PRO A 62 11.26 7.60 -11.90
C PRO A 62 10.75 8.72 -10.98
N TYR A 63 11.11 9.97 -11.28
CA TYR A 63 10.71 11.16 -10.49
C TYR A 63 9.93 12.18 -11.32
N SER A 64 9.46 11.80 -12.51
CA SER A 64 8.77 12.73 -13.41
C SER A 64 7.33 12.28 -13.62
N TYR A 65 6.43 13.05 -13.05
CA TYR A 65 5.01 13.03 -13.37
C TYR A 65 4.75 13.80 -14.66
N SER A 66 3.77 13.37 -15.44
CA SER A 66 3.47 14.00 -16.74
C SER A 66 2.06 14.56 -16.84
N GLY A 67 1.14 14.04 -16.03
CA GLY A 67 -0.25 14.46 -16.01
C GLY A 67 -0.56 15.44 -14.88
N PRO A 68 -1.76 16.04 -14.90
CA PRO A 68 -2.19 17.01 -13.90
C PRO A 68 -2.18 16.41 -12.48
N THR A 69 -2.52 15.14 -12.34
CA THR A 69 -2.63 14.44 -11.05
C THR A 69 -1.27 14.27 -10.37
N GLY A 70 -0.27 13.82 -11.11
CA GLY A 70 1.08 13.63 -10.58
C GLY A 70 1.83 14.95 -10.37
N LEU A 71 1.51 16.01 -11.13
CA LEU A 71 2.02 17.34 -10.83
C LEU A 71 1.54 17.87 -9.48
N LEU A 72 0.30 17.57 -9.07
CA LEU A 72 -0.21 17.89 -7.73
C LEU A 72 0.56 17.12 -6.64
N LEU A 73 1.06 15.92 -6.94
CA LEU A 73 1.87 15.13 -6.00
C LEU A 73 3.26 15.73 -5.77
N ASN A 74 3.77 16.57 -6.66
CA ASN A 74 5.05 17.24 -6.48
C ASN A 74 5.03 18.21 -5.27
N GLU A 75 3.85 18.72 -4.92
CA GLU A 75 3.64 19.54 -3.72
C GLU A 75 3.44 18.71 -2.45
N CYS A 76 3.24 17.39 -2.60
CA CYS A 76 2.89 16.46 -1.52
C CYS A 76 4.06 16.21 -0.55
N GLU A 77 5.31 16.42 -0.97
CA GLU A 77 6.49 16.30 -0.10
C GLU A 77 6.45 17.29 1.08
N ASN A 78 5.71 18.39 0.93
CA ASN A 78 5.51 19.40 1.97
C ASN A 78 4.22 19.19 2.80
N ILE A 79 3.41 18.19 2.46
CA ILE A 79 2.18 17.89 3.20
C ILE A 79 2.56 17.13 4.47
N GLN A 80 2.22 17.68 5.64
CA GLN A 80 2.39 16.96 6.90
C GLN A 80 1.60 15.65 6.86
N LEU A 81 2.33 14.53 6.85
CA LEU A 81 1.82 13.15 6.78
C LEU A 81 0.84 12.79 7.92
N SER A 82 0.66 13.64 8.92
CA SER A 82 -0.36 13.47 9.97
C SER A 82 -1.79 13.46 9.43
N ASN A 83 -2.02 14.01 8.23
CA ASN A 83 -3.33 14.08 7.59
C ASN A 83 -3.57 13.02 6.50
N LEU A 84 -2.61 12.11 6.24
CA LEU A 84 -2.84 11.00 5.33
C LEU A 84 -3.67 9.93 6.04
N ILE A 85 -4.94 10.28 6.24
CA ILE A 85 -6.02 9.41 6.68
C ILE A 85 -6.05 8.23 5.71
N VAL A 86 -5.97 7.04 6.30
CA VAL A 86 -6.32 5.74 5.75
C VAL A 86 -7.25 5.89 4.55
N LEU A 87 -6.78 5.48 3.37
CA LEU A 87 -7.65 5.28 2.21
C LEU A 87 -8.54 4.07 2.51
N THR A 88 -9.50 4.25 3.42
CA THR A 88 -10.61 3.33 3.63
C THR A 88 -11.44 3.46 2.37
N VAL A 89 -11.25 2.53 1.44
CA VAL A 89 -12.23 2.30 0.39
C VAL A 89 -13.48 1.80 1.09
N LEU A 90 -14.41 2.71 1.38
CA LEU A 90 -15.81 2.41 1.62
C LEU A 90 -16.38 1.83 0.32
N ASN A 91 -16.17 0.53 0.10
CA ASN A 91 -17.04 -0.26 -0.77
C ASN A 91 -17.92 -1.11 0.12
N SER A 92 -18.88 -0.43 0.74
CA SER A 92 -20.10 -1.03 1.27
C SER A 92 -21.26 -0.50 0.43
N LEU A 93 -21.36 -0.93 -0.83
CA LEU A 93 -22.62 -1.06 -1.58
C LEU A 93 -22.35 -1.66 -2.98
N TRP A 94 -23.01 -2.78 -3.28
CA TRP A 94 -23.18 -3.44 -4.59
C TRP A 94 -22.00 -4.24 -5.17
N ILE A 95 -21.85 -5.50 -4.74
CA ILE A 95 -22.25 -6.75 -5.42
C ILE A 95 -21.82 -7.93 -4.54
#